data_AF-A0A933YM04-F1
#
_entry.id   AF-A0A933YM04-F1
#
_cell.length_a   1.000
_cell.length_b   1.000
_cell.length_c   1.000
_cell.angle_alpha   90.00
_cell.angle_beta   90.00
_cell.angle_gamma   90.00
#
_symmetry.space_group_name_H-M   'P 1'
#
loop_
_entity.id
_entity.type
_entity.pdbx_description
1 polymer ?
#
loop_
_entity_poly.entity_id
_entity_poly.type
_entity_poly.pdbx_seq_one_letter_code
_entity_poly.pdbx_strand_id
1 'polypeptide(L)'
;MKHIIPIVALVYAAILLAGCSQLKEKEQDMNSPLAKKLTRFAKAEITADVSTLSAGDRKALDKLIEAARLMDEMYLRQVWSANAILKNQLAQDSSPEGKLRYQMFMLNRGPWSGLDHDSAFVAGVPYPKPAGANYYPEDMTNEEFERWAAGLSKEDQEKARGFFYTVRRDENNTLKLVPYSVEYKQWLEPAAQLLREAADLTGNASLKQFLTTR
;
A
#
# COMPACT_ATOMS: atom_id res chain seq x y z
N MET A 1 35.30 -42.84 37.03
CA MET A 1 34.00 -42.13 36.99
C MET A 1 34.00 -40.86 37.86
N LYS A 2 34.90 -39.89 37.62
CA LYS A 2 34.97 -38.64 38.43
C LYS A 2 35.12 -37.34 37.61
N HIS A 3 35.00 -37.39 36.28
CA HIS A 3 35.16 -36.21 35.41
C HIS A 3 33.97 -35.89 34.49
N ILE A 4 32.81 -36.54 34.68
CA ILE A 4 31.63 -36.32 33.82
C ILE A 4 30.68 -35.24 34.39
N ILE A 5 30.80 -34.93 35.69
CA ILE A 5 29.95 -33.96 36.40
C ILE A 5 30.17 -32.48 36.00
N PRO A 6 31.39 -31.98 35.67
CA PRO A 6 31.57 -30.54 35.40
C PRO A 6 31.01 -30.10 34.04
N ILE A 7 30.84 -31.02 33.08
CA ILE A 7 30.36 -30.69 31.72
C ILE A 7 28.84 -30.51 31.70
N VAL A 8 28.10 -31.32 32.47
CA VAL A 8 26.62 -31.25 32.53
C VAL A 8 26.15 -29.94 33.20
N ALA A 9 26.86 -29.46 34.23
CA ALA A 9 26.57 -28.19 34.88
C ALA A 9 26.83 -26.97 33.97
N LEU A 10 27.86 -27.04 33.12
CA LEU A 10 28.22 -25.98 32.17
C LEU A 10 27.21 -25.87 31.01
N VAL A 11 26.68 -27.01 30.55
CA VAL A 11 25.62 -27.05 29.52
C VAL A 11 24.30 -26.48 30.05
N TYR A 12 23.93 -26.77 31.32
CA TYR A 12 22.72 -26.22 31.92
C TYR A 12 22.78 -24.70 32.12
N ALA A 13 23.95 -24.15 32.48
CA ALA A 13 24.17 -22.71 32.61
C ALA A 13 24.09 -21.98 31.26
N ALA A 14 24.57 -22.59 30.17
CA ALA A 14 24.47 -22.02 28.82
C ALA A 14 23.02 -21.99 28.30
N ILE A 15 22.20 -23.00 28.62
CA ILE A 15 20.77 -23.04 28.26
C ILE A 15 19.96 -21.98 29.02
N LEU A 16 20.27 -21.74 30.30
CA LEU A 16 19.63 -20.68 31.10
C LEU A 16 19.98 -19.28 30.60
N LEU A 17 21.22 -19.05 30.15
CA LEU A 17 21.66 -17.76 29.58
C LEU A 17 21.01 -17.48 28.21
N ALA A 18 20.86 -18.49 27.35
CA ALA A 18 20.20 -18.35 26.05
C ALA A 18 18.69 -18.10 26.16
N GLY A 19 18.01 -18.74 27.13
CA GLY A 19 16.59 -18.49 27.38
C GLY A 19 16.33 -17.07 27.91
N CYS A 20 17.23 -16.52 28.73
CA CYS A 20 17.09 -15.18 29.28
C CYS A 20 17.34 -14.07 28.25
N SER A 21 18.18 -14.31 27.23
CA SER A 21 18.37 -13.35 26.12
C SER A 21 17.19 -13.35 25.15
N GLN A 22 16.62 -14.51 24.83
CA GLN A 22 15.44 -14.62 23.97
C GLN A 22 14.19 -13.97 24.57
N LEU A 23 13.99 -14.07 25.89
CA LEU A 23 12.89 -13.39 26.56
C LEU A 23 13.06 -11.87 26.56
N LYS A 24 14.28 -11.37 26.80
CA LYS A 24 14.58 -9.93 26.72
C LYS A 24 14.42 -9.37 25.30
N GLU A 25 14.85 -10.10 24.27
CA GLU A 25 14.63 -9.69 22.87
C GLU A 25 13.14 -9.63 22.53
N LYS A 26 12.35 -10.64 22.94
CA LYS A 26 10.91 -10.70 22.66
C LYS A 26 10.09 -9.66 23.43
N GLU A 27 10.53 -9.29 24.62
CA GLU A 27 9.91 -8.27 25.48
C GLU A 27 10.31 -6.84 25.06
N GLN A 28 11.51 -6.65 24.51
CA GLN A 28 11.98 -5.40 23.94
C GLN A 28 11.34 -5.11 22.57
N ASP A 29 11.08 -6.15 21.77
CA ASP A 29 10.41 -6.10 20.47
C ASP A 29 8.99 -5.49 20.54
N MET A 30 8.22 -5.83 21.58
CA MET A 30 6.87 -5.29 21.78
C MET A 30 6.83 -3.88 22.40
N ASN A 31 7.98 -3.32 22.81
CA ASN A 31 8.07 -2.03 23.50
C ASN A 31 8.68 -0.91 22.65
N SER A 32 8.98 -1.15 21.37
CA SER A 32 9.50 -0.11 20.49
C SER A 32 8.47 1.03 20.28
N PRO A 33 8.91 2.27 19.99
CA PRO A 33 8.00 3.36 19.65
C PRO A 33 7.04 2.99 18.51
N LEU A 34 7.51 2.21 17.53
CA LEU A 34 6.70 1.77 16.40
C LEU A 34 5.66 0.73 16.81
N ALA A 35 6.02 -0.23 17.66
CA ALA A 35 5.06 -1.18 18.24
C ALA A 35 3.91 -0.46 18.95
N LYS A 36 4.23 0.55 19.78
CA LYS A 36 3.23 1.38 20.48
C LYS A 36 2.35 2.18 19.53
N LYS A 37 2.87 2.64 18.40
CA LYS A 37 2.06 3.31 17.37
C LYS A 37 1.08 2.35 16.72
N LEU A 38 1.49 1.11 16.47
CA LEU A 38 0.67 0.06 15.85
C LEU A 38 -0.49 -0.40 16.74
N THR A 39 -0.37 -0.32 18.07
CA THR A 39 -1.48 -0.70 18.97
C THR A 39 -2.71 0.21 18.83
N ARG A 40 -2.57 1.38 18.21
CA ARG A 40 -3.69 2.28 17.89
C ARG A 40 -4.59 1.74 16.78
N PHE A 41 -4.09 0.79 15.98
CA PHE A 41 -4.87 0.08 14.97
C PHE A 41 -5.39 -1.24 15.55
N ALA A 42 -6.58 -1.18 16.17
CA ALA A 42 -7.22 -2.38 16.69
C ALA A 42 -7.50 -3.38 15.55
N LYS A 43 -7.05 -4.63 15.73
CA LYS A 43 -7.36 -5.70 14.80
C LYS A 43 -8.83 -6.08 14.95
N ALA A 44 -9.60 -5.93 13.88
CA ALA A 44 -10.98 -6.37 13.81
C ALA A 44 -11.11 -7.41 12.70
N GLU A 45 -11.87 -8.46 12.96
CA GLU A 45 -12.28 -9.40 11.92
C GLU A 45 -13.40 -8.76 11.11
N ILE A 46 -13.18 -8.58 9.81
CA ILE A 46 -14.20 -8.10 8.87
C ILE A 46 -14.79 -9.33 8.19
N THR A 47 -16.05 -9.62 8.52
CA THR A 47 -16.79 -10.78 8.00
C THR A 47 -18.16 -10.36 7.48
N ALA A 48 -18.78 -11.21 6.68
CA ALA A 48 -20.13 -11.02 6.14
C ALA A 48 -20.80 -12.38 5.95
N ASP A 49 -22.10 -12.45 6.24
CA ASP A 49 -22.89 -13.63 5.89
C ASP A 49 -23.14 -13.66 4.38
N VAL A 50 -22.50 -14.59 3.70
CA VAL A 50 -22.66 -14.82 2.26
C VAL A 50 -23.56 -16.02 1.97
N SER A 51 -24.18 -16.65 2.96
CA SER A 51 -24.97 -17.88 2.82
C SER A 51 -26.15 -17.75 1.84
N THR A 52 -26.66 -16.54 1.64
CA THR A 52 -27.78 -16.24 0.73
C THR A 52 -27.36 -16.01 -0.72
N LEU A 53 -26.05 -15.84 -1.00
CA LEU A 53 -25.57 -15.61 -2.36
C LEU A 53 -25.75 -16.85 -3.24
N SER A 54 -26.20 -16.61 -4.47
CA SER A 54 -26.24 -17.65 -5.50
C SER A 54 -24.83 -18.16 -5.82
N ALA A 55 -24.73 -19.35 -6.42
CA ALA A 55 -23.43 -19.87 -6.85
C ALA A 55 -22.73 -18.94 -7.86
N GLY A 56 -23.50 -18.25 -8.71
CA GLY A 56 -22.98 -17.25 -9.65
C GLY A 56 -22.44 -16.01 -8.94
N ASP A 57 -23.19 -15.48 -7.97
CA ASP A 57 -22.79 -14.27 -7.24
C ASP A 57 -21.58 -14.49 -6.33
N ARG A 58 -21.39 -15.70 -5.77
CA ARG A 58 -20.17 -16.04 -5.05
C ARG A 58 -18.94 -16.00 -5.95
N LYS A 59 -19.03 -16.58 -7.15
CA LYS A 59 -17.94 -16.53 -8.13
C LYS A 59 -17.70 -15.11 -8.63
N ALA A 60 -18.76 -14.33 -8.83
CA ALA A 60 -18.64 -12.92 -9.16
C ALA A 60 -17.91 -12.16 -8.04
N LEU A 61 -18.27 -12.40 -6.77
CA LEU A 61 -17.61 -11.80 -5.62
C LEU A 61 -16.11 -12.13 -5.56
N ASP A 62 -15.71 -13.38 -5.84
CA ASP A 62 -14.29 -13.75 -5.91
C ASP A 62 -13.53 -12.88 -6.94
N LYS A 63 -14.11 -12.69 -8.13
CA LYS A 63 -13.55 -11.83 -9.19
C LYS A 63 -13.50 -10.36 -8.79
N LEU A 64 -14.51 -9.86 -8.08
CA LEU A 64 -14.50 -8.48 -7.55
C LEU A 64 -13.40 -8.29 -6.51
N ILE A 65 -13.14 -9.29 -5.67
CA ILE A 65 -12.04 -9.26 -4.69
C ILE A 65 -10.69 -9.25 -5.41
N GLU A 66 -10.52 -10.04 -6.46
CA GLU A 66 -9.32 -10.02 -7.30
C GLU A 66 -9.10 -8.65 -7.94
N ALA A 67 -10.15 -8.04 -8.50
CA ALA A 67 -10.07 -6.70 -9.09
C ALA A 67 -9.74 -5.62 -8.05
N ALA A 68 -10.35 -5.69 -6.86
CA ALA A 68 -10.10 -4.74 -5.77
C ALA A 68 -8.65 -4.78 -5.28
N ARG A 69 -8.00 -5.95 -5.25
CA ARG A 69 -6.57 -6.07 -4.89
C ARG A 69 -5.65 -5.32 -5.85
N LEU A 70 -6.02 -5.18 -7.12
CA LEU A 70 -5.24 -4.38 -8.07
C LEU A 70 -5.29 -2.88 -7.75
N MET A 71 -6.37 -2.42 -7.11
CA MET A 71 -6.51 -1.02 -6.68
C MET A 71 -5.53 -0.67 -5.55
N ASP A 72 -5.19 -1.62 -4.67
CA ASP A 72 -4.18 -1.41 -3.63
C ASP A 72 -2.81 -1.07 -4.22
N GLU A 73 -2.41 -1.78 -5.28
CA GLU A 73 -1.13 -1.54 -5.96
C GLU A 73 -1.10 -0.20 -6.70
N MET A 74 -2.21 0.17 -7.33
CA MET A 74 -2.36 1.45 -8.00
C MET A 74 -2.35 2.61 -6.99
N TYR A 75 -3.15 2.51 -5.93
CA TYR A 75 -3.25 3.55 -4.90
C TYR A 75 -1.91 3.78 -4.19
N LEU A 76 -1.18 2.70 -3.91
CA LEU A 76 0.15 2.80 -3.33
C LEU A 76 1.09 3.70 -4.17
N ARG A 77 1.00 3.62 -5.50
CA ARG A 77 1.78 4.46 -6.43
C ARG A 77 1.23 5.87 -6.57
N GLN A 78 -0.07 6.06 -6.39
CA GLN A 78 -0.69 7.39 -6.34
C GLN A 78 -0.23 8.18 -5.11
N VAL A 79 -0.05 7.51 -3.97
CA VAL A 79 0.43 8.16 -2.73
C VAL A 79 1.86 8.68 -2.88
N TRP A 80 2.77 7.89 -3.45
CA TRP A 80 4.15 8.33 -3.72
C TRP A 80 4.81 7.46 -4.79
N SER A 81 5.59 8.11 -5.67
CA SER A 81 6.27 7.47 -6.80
C SER A 81 7.19 6.32 -6.37
N ALA A 82 7.90 6.48 -5.25
CA ALA A 82 8.85 5.50 -4.75
C ALA A 82 8.23 4.42 -3.85
N ASN A 83 6.93 4.48 -3.52
CA ASN A 83 6.31 3.53 -2.62
C ASN A 83 6.42 2.07 -3.10
N ALA A 84 6.35 1.81 -4.41
CA ALA A 84 6.49 0.46 -4.94
C ALA A 84 7.88 -0.13 -4.65
N ILE A 85 8.93 0.67 -4.81
CA ILE A 85 10.32 0.28 -4.52
C ILE A 85 10.50 0.13 -3.01
N LEU A 86 10.02 1.11 -2.23
CA LEU A 86 10.15 1.10 -0.79
C LEU A 86 9.42 -0.10 -0.15
N LYS A 87 8.21 -0.45 -0.63
CA LYS A 87 7.48 -1.64 -0.19
C LYS A 87 8.35 -2.90 -0.33
N ASN A 88 8.97 -3.07 -1.50
CA ASN A 88 9.81 -4.24 -1.78
C ASN A 88 11.06 -4.26 -0.90
N GLN A 89 11.67 -3.10 -0.63
CA GLN A 89 12.81 -2.99 0.28
C GLN A 89 12.43 -3.35 1.72
N LEU A 90 11.33 -2.79 2.23
CA LEU A 90 10.84 -3.06 3.59
C LEU A 90 10.47 -4.54 3.78
N ALA A 91 9.97 -5.21 2.74
CA ALA A 91 9.63 -6.63 2.78
C ALA A 91 10.86 -7.54 2.96
N GLN A 92 12.08 -7.08 2.67
CA GLN A 92 13.32 -7.86 2.85
C GLN A 92 13.83 -7.84 4.29
N ASP A 93 13.45 -6.84 5.09
CA ASP A 93 13.88 -6.73 6.48
C ASP A 93 13.03 -7.64 7.38
N SER A 94 13.52 -8.87 7.59
CA SER A 94 12.85 -9.88 8.41
C SER A 94 13.08 -9.73 9.91
N SER A 95 13.84 -8.70 10.34
CA SER A 95 14.00 -8.37 11.75
C SER A 95 12.64 -8.03 12.37
N PRO A 96 12.51 -8.16 13.71
CA PRO A 96 11.24 -7.85 14.36
C PRO A 96 10.76 -6.41 14.11
N GLU A 97 11.65 -5.43 14.26
CA GLU A 97 11.36 -4.02 13.94
C GLU A 97 11.08 -3.81 12.44
N GLY A 98 11.78 -4.54 11.56
CA GLY A 98 11.53 -4.55 10.11
C GLY A 98 10.11 -4.96 9.74
N LYS A 99 9.59 -6.02 10.39
CA LYS A 99 8.21 -6.47 10.23
C LYS A 99 7.19 -5.43 10.71
N LEU A 100 7.46 -4.76 11.83
CA LEU A 100 6.62 -3.65 12.31
C LEU A 100 6.63 -2.48 11.32
N ARG A 101 7.80 -2.16 10.74
CA ARG A 101 7.95 -1.11 9.72
C ARG A 101 7.17 -1.43 8.45
N TYR A 102 7.26 -2.68 7.98
CA TYR A 102 6.47 -3.14 6.84
C TYR A 102 4.96 -3.10 7.16
N GLN A 103 4.53 -3.54 8.34
CA GLN A 103 3.13 -3.48 8.74
C GLN A 103 2.60 -2.03 8.79
N MET A 104 3.35 -1.12 9.41
CA MET A 104 2.98 0.30 9.50
C MET A 104 2.91 0.94 8.10
N PHE A 105 3.86 0.60 7.22
CA PHE A 105 3.85 1.02 5.82
C PHE A 105 2.59 0.54 5.09
N MET A 106 2.23 -0.72 5.24
CA MET A 106 1.03 -1.26 4.60
C MET A 106 -0.23 -0.58 5.14
N LEU A 107 -0.36 -0.38 6.45
CA LEU A 107 -1.52 0.30 7.06
C LEU A 107 -1.69 1.75 6.57
N ASN A 108 -0.61 2.49 6.41
CA ASN A 108 -0.65 3.89 5.99
C ASN A 108 -0.50 4.09 4.47
N ARG A 109 -0.28 3.00 3.72
CA ARG A 109 0.00 3.02 2.27
C ARG A 109 1.16 3.96 1.90
N GLY A 110 2.18 4.03 2.76
CA GLY A 110 3.36 4.88 2.60
C GLY A 110 4.18 5.02 3.89
N PRO A 111 5.34 5.68 3.85
CA PRO A 111 6.26 5.82 4.99
C PRO A 111 5.87 6.89 6.02
N TRP A 112 4.69 7.49 5.91
CA TRP A 112 4.20 8.56 6.77
C TRP A 112 2.98 8.10 7.57
N SER A 113 2.91 8.47 8.84
CA SER A 113 1.80 8.11 9.73
C SER A 113 0.62 9.06 9.56
N GLY A 114 -0.49 8.55 9.02
CA GLY A 114 -1.72 9.35 8.87
C GLY A 114 -2.36 9.78 10.19
N LEU A 115 -2.05 9.06 11.29
CA LEU A 115 -2.49 9.43 12.64
C LEU A 115 -1.58 10.45 13.34
N ASP A 116 -0.39 10.72 12.77
CA ASP A 116 0.61 11.61 13.36
C ASP A 116 0.99 12.75 12.38
N HIS A 117 0.01 13.35 11.71
CA HIS A 117 0.20 14.48 10.78
C HIS A 117 1.26 14.21 9.70
N ASP A 118 1.22 13.01 9.09
CA ASP A 118 2.19 12.57 8.08
C ASP A 118 3.66 12.58 8.57
N SER A 119 3.89 12.37 9.88
CA SER A 119 5.26 12.14 10.39
C SER A 119 5.86 10.89 9.78
N ALA A 120 7.07 11.01 9.22
CA ALA A 120 7.80 9.88 8.65
C ALA A 120 8.24 8.88 9.74
N PHE A 121 8.12 7.58 9.45
CA PHE A 121 8.63 6.49 10.30
C PHE A 121 9.66 5.61 9.58
N VAL A 122 10.02 5.97 8.35
CA VAL A 122 11.10 5.37 7.57
C VAL A 122 12.16 6.45 7.31
N ALA A 123 13.44 6.12 7.47
CA ALA A 123 14.52 7.05 7.23
C ALA A 123 14.73 7.31 5.73
N GLY A 124 15.23 8.50 5.37
CA GLY A 124 15.60 8.83 3.99
C GLY A 124 14.44 9.11 3.04
N VAL A 125 13.21 9.20 3.55
CA VAL A 125 12.02 9.60 2.77
C VAL A 125 11.80 11.12 2.86
N PRO A 126 11.11 11.74 1.90
CA PRO A 126 10.81 13.16 1.95
C PRO A 126 10.04 13.56 3.23
N TYR A 127 10.43 14.70 3.82
CA TYR A 127 9.67 15.34 4.90
C TYR A 127 9.69 16.87 4.69
N PRO A 128 8.53 17.52 4.54
CA PRO A 128 7.17 16.95 4.63
C PRO A 128 6.84 15.97 3.48
N LYS A 129 5.77 15.19 3.66
CA LYS A 129 5.19 14.34 2.59
C LYS A 129 4.84 15.22 1.37
N PRO A 130 5.13 14.79 0.12
CA PRO A 130 4.82 15.59 -1.06
C PRO A 130 3.32 15.91 -1.17
N ALA A 131 2.99 17.20 -1.25
CA ALA A 131 1.60 17.68 -1.25
C ALA A 131 0.83 17.24 -2.52
N GLY A 132 1.52 17.18 -3.66
CA GLY A 132 0.94 16.70 -4.93
C GLY A 132 0.84 15.17 -5.04
N ALA A 133 1.25 14.44 -3.99
CA ALA A 133 1.43 12.99 -4.02
C ALA A 133 2.20 12.58 -5.29
N ASN A 134 1.71 11.59 -6.05
CA ASN A 134 2.24 11.24 -7.36
C ASN A 134 1.30 11.63 -8.53
N TYR A 135 0.43 12.62 -8.34
CA TYR A 135 -0.47 13.10 -9.40
C TYR A 135 0.22 14.14 -10.31
N TYR A 136 1.20 14.84 -9.76
CA TYR A 136 2.03 15.84 -10.44
C TYR A 136 3.51 15.40 -10.36
N PRO A 137 4.41 15.97 -11.18
CA PRO A 137 5.84 15.85 -10.93
C PRO A 137 6.18 16.32 -9.51
N GLU A 138 7.05 15.60 -8.82
CA GLU A 138 7.34 15.84 -7.40
C GLU A 138 8.01 17.21 -7.16
N ASP A 139 8.69 17.75 -8.17
CA ASP A 139 9.34 19.06 -8.17
C ASP A 139 8.42 20.22 -8.62
N MET A 140 7.18 19.93 -9.00
CA MET A 140 6.26 20.90 -9.59
C MET A 140 5.68 21.83 -8.54
N THR A 141 5.69 23.14 -8.82
CA THR A 141 5.02 24.14 -7.96
C THR A 141 3.61 24.46 -8.45
N ASN A 142 2.79 25.03 -7.56
CA ASN A 142 1.46 25.52 -7.92
C ASN A 142 1.54 26.60 -9.01
N GLU A 143 2.50 27.51 -8.93
CA GLU A 143 2.69 28.59 -9.91
C GLU A 143 3.11 28.04 -11.28
N GLU A 144 3.93 26.98 -11.31
CA GLU A 144 4.25 26.27 -12.54
C GLU A 144 2.98 25.66 -13.16
N PHE A 145 2.16 25.00 -12.36
CA PHE A 145 0.90 24.39 -12.81
C PHE A 145 -0.05 25.43 -13.38
N GLU A 146 -0.31 26.51 -12.64
CA GLU A 146 -1.25 27.55 -13.07
C GLU A 146 -0.79 28.23 -14.36
N ARG A 147 0.52 28.49 -14.49
CA ARG A 147 1.09 29.07 -15.72
C ARG A 147 0.96 28.12 -16.91
N TRP A 148 1.29 26.84 -16.72
CA TRP A 148 1.17 25.84 -17.78
C TRP A 148 -0.29 25.65 -18.20
N ALA A 149 -1.19 25.47 -17.22
CA ALA A 149 -2.61 25.26 -17.48
C ALA A 149 -3.23 26.45 -18.22
N ALA A 150 -2.87 27.69 -17.89
CA ALA A 150 -3.37 28.88 -18.58
C ALA A 150 -3.02 28.92 -20.08
N GLY A 151 -1.95 28.23 -20.50
CA GLY A 151 -1.55 28.11 -21.91
C GLY A 151 -2.25 26.99 -22.68
N LEU A 152 -3.04 26.14 -22.01
CA LEU A 152 -3.74 25.02 -22.65
C LEU A 152 -5.06 25.47 -23.32
N SER A 153 -5.58 24.60 -24.20
CA SER A 153 -6.95 24.71 -24.71
C SER A 153 -7.96 24.66 -23.55
N LYS A 154 -9.18 25.21 -23.72
CA LYS A 154 -10.21 25.16 -22.67
C LYS A 154 -10.53 23.72 -22.24
N GLU A 155 -10.61 22.80 -23.19
CA GLU A 155 -10.86 21.38 -22.92
C GLU A 155 -9.72 20.76 -22.10
N ASP A 156 -8.47 21.07 -22.41
CA ASP A 156 -7.33 20.53 -21.67
C ASP A 156 -7.14 21.21 -20.31
N GLN A 157 -7.60 22.44 -20.12
CA GLN A 157 -7.69 23.06 -18.80
C GLN A 157 -8.67 22.31 -17.89
N GLU A 158 -9.82 21.91 -18.42
CA GLU A 158 -10.80 21.09 -17.70
C GLU A 158 -10.21 19.72 -17.33
N LYS A 159 -9.47 19.09 -18.25
CA LYS A 159 -8.76 17.83 -17.97
C LYS A 159 -7.65 18.00 -16.92
N ALA A 160 -6.85 19.05 -17.03
CA ALA A 160 -5.76 19.36 -16.10
C ALA A 160 -6.25 19.58 -14.66
N ARG A 161 -7.46 20.12 -14.51
CA ARG A 161 -8.14 20.33 -13.22
C ARG A 161 -9.14 19.22 -12.88
N GLY A 162 -9.22 18.20 -13.73
CA GLY A 162 -10.16 17.08 -13.61
C GLY A 162 -9.61 15.96 -12.74
N PHE A 163 -10.48 15.00 -12.42
CA PHE A 163 -10.15 13.92 -11.48
C PHE A 163 -9.32 12.77 -12.06
N PHE A 164 -9.25 12.64 -13.39
CA PHE A 164 -8.81 11.40 -14.05
C PHE A 164 -7.59 11.59 -14.96
N TYR A 165 -6.81 12.62 -14.71
CA TYR A 165 -5.55 12.89 -15.40
C TYR A 165 -4.44 13.11 -14.37
N THR A 166 -3.25 12.59 -14.67
CA THR A 166 -2.02 12.99 -14.02
C THR A 166 -1.29 14.02 -14.88
N VAL A 167 -0.44 14.81 -14.25
CA VAL A 167 0.52 15.67 -14.94
C VAL A 167 1.89 15.01 -14.86
N ARG A 168 2.59 14.95 -16.00
CA ARG A 168 3.93 14.35 -16.12
C ARG A 168 4.83 15.28 -16.92
N ARG A 169 6.15 15.14 -16.73
CA ARG A 169 7.14 15.72 -17.64
C ARG A 169 7.45 14.69 -18.74
N ASP A 170 7.62 15.16 -19.97
CA ASP A 170 8.14 14.34 -21.07
C ASP A 170 9.69 14.36 -21.11
N GLU A 171 10.26 13.75 -22.15
CA GLU A 171 11.72 13.67 -22.36
C GLU A 171 12.38 15.04 -22.53
N ASN A 172 11.63 16.07 -22.94
CA ASN A 172 12.07 17.44 -23.09
C ASN A 172 11.77 18.28 -21.84
N ASN A 173 11.41 17.65 -20.73
CA ASN A 173 11.03 18.29 -19.47
C ASN A 173 9.74 19.15 -19.57
N THR A 174 8.92 18.93 -20.61
CA THR A 174 7.66 19.67 -20.83
C THR A 174 6.49 18.95 -20.17
N LEU A 175 5.59 19.73 -19.57
CA LEU A 175 4.42 19.21 -18.87
C LEU A 175 3.35 18.71 -19.86
N LYS A 176 2.79 17.54 -19.56
CA LYS A 176 1.71 16.91 -20.34
C LYS A 176 0.66 16.28 -19.43
N LEU A 177 -0.56 16.16 -19.96
CA LEU A 177 -1.64 15.38 -19.39
C LEU A 177 -1.50 13.91 -19.75
N VAL A 178 -1.70 13.02 -18.77
CA VAL A 178 -1.78 11.58 -18.98
C VAL A 178 -3.09 11.07 -18.36
N PRO A 179 -4.03 10.52 -19.14
CA PRO A 179 -5.26 9.98 -18.58
C PRO A 179 -4.96 8.76 -17.71
N TYR A 180 -5.75 8.56 -16.64
CA TYR A 180 -5.59 7.44 -15.72
C TYR A 180 -5.66 6.07 -16.43
N SER A 181 -6.46 5.95 -17.49
CA SER A 181 -6.55 4.74 -18.31
C SER A 181 -5.23 4.37 -18.99
N VAL A 182 -4.36 5.34 -19.24
CA VAL A 182 -3.00 5.13 -19.78
C VAL A 182 -1.99 4.99 -18.65
N GLU A 183 -1.99 5.92 -17.68
CA GLU A 183 -1.05 5.93 -16.54
C GLU A 183 -1.11 4.63 -15.74
N TYR A 184 -2.31 4.12 -15.48
CA TYR A 184 -2.53 2.94 -14.64
C TYR A 184 -2.99 1.72 -15.43
N LYS A 185 -2.75 1.71 -16.75
CA LYS A 185 -3.17 0.66 -17.69
C LYS A 185 -2.86 -0.75 -17.19
N GLN A 186 -1.65 -0.94 -16.64
CA GLN A 186 -1.18 -2.21 -16.11
C GLN A 186 -2.11 -2.84 -15.05
N TRP A 187 -2.84 -2.03 -14.28
CA TRP A 187 -3.81 -2.50 -13.28
C TRP A 187 -5.24 -2.41 -13.78
N LEU A 188 -5.57 -1.37 -14.55
CA LEU A 188 -6.94 -1.12 -15.01
C LEU A 188 -7.41 -2.11 -16.07
N GLU A 189 -6.53 -2.57 -16.97
CA GLU A 189 -6.90 -3.59 -17.97
C GLU A 189 -7.28 -4.94 -17.32
N PRO A 190 -6.44 -5.56 -16.48
CA PRO A 190 -6.83 -6.80 -15.80
C PRO A 190 -8.01 -6.60 -14.85
N ALA A 191 -8.12 -5.45 -14.17
CA ALA A 191 -9.28 -5.14 -13.34
C ALA A 191 -10.57 -5.13 -14.19
N ALA A 192 -10.59 -4.43 -15.32
CA ALA A 192 -11.75 -4.38 -16.22
C ALA A 192 -12.10 -5.76 -16.79
N GLN A 193 -11.10 -6.61 -17.07
CA GLN A 193 -11.35 -8.01 -17.45
C GLN A 193 -12.06 -8.77 -16.32
N LEU A 194 -11.56 -8.68 -15.09
CA LEU A 194 -12.18 -9.34 -13.92
C LEU A 194 -13.60 -8.83 -13.65
N LEU A 195 -13.85 -7.53 -13.84
CA LEU A 195 -15.21 -6.96 -13.74
C LEU A 195 -16.15 -7.55 -14.79
N ARG A 196 -15.70 -7.72 -16.03
CA ARG A 196 -16.49 -8.38 -17.10
C ARG A 196 -16.73 -9.86 -16.81
N GLU A 197 -15.72 -10.58 -16.34
CA GLU A 197 -15.89 -11.97 -15.89
C GLU A 197 -16.93 -12.07 -14.76
N ALA A 198 -16.89 -11.17 -13.77
CA ALA A 198 -17.89 -11.08 -12.71
C ALA A 198 -19.30 -10.77 -13.26
N ALA A 199 -19.39 -9.89 -14.26
CA ALA A 199 -20.64 -9.52 -14.93
C ALA A 199 -21.30 -10.71 -15.65
N ASP A 200 -20.50 -11.63 -16.19
CA ASP A 200 -21.00 -12.85 -16.83
C ASP A 200 -21.40 -13.95 -15.85
N LEU A 201 -20.91 -13.89 -14.61
CA LEU A 201 -21.21 -14.85 -13.54
C LEU A 201 -22.46 -14.49 -12.73
N THR A 202 -22.72 -13.20 -12.53
CA THR A 202 -23.88 -12.76 -11.74
C THR A 202 -25.19 -12.92 -12.50
N GLY A 203 -26.23 -13.37 -11.79
CA GLY A 203 -27.60 -13.41 -12.31
C GLY A 203 -28.34 -12.07 -12.21
N ASN A 204 -27.76 -11.07 -11.53
CA ASN A 204 -28.39 -9.78 -11.31
C ASN A 204 -28.15 -8.83 -12.49
N ALA A 205 -29.23 -8.42 -13.17
CA ALA A 205 -29.14 -7.60 -14.38
C ALA A 205 -28.54 -6.20 -14.14
N SER A 206 -28.85 -5.54 -13.02
CA SER A 206 -28.32 -4.21 -12.74
C SER A 206 -26.84 -4.27 -12.34
N LEU A 207 -26.43 -5.29 -11.60
CA LEU A 207 -25.02 -5.52 -11.27
C LEU A 207 -24.22 -5.86 -12.55
N LYS A 208 -24.74 -6.74 -13.40
CA LYS A 208 -24.11 -7.06 -14.69
C LYS A 208 -23.89 -5.79 -15.53
N GLN A 209 -24.91 -4.94 -15.65
CA GLN A 209 -24.79 -3.69 -16.39
C GLN A 209 -23.72 -2.78 -15.80
N PHE A 210 -23.73 -2.60 -14.46
CA PHE A 210 -22.75 -1.78 -13.77
C PHE A 210 -21.32 -2.26 -14.04
N LEU A 211 -21.06 -3.55 -13.82
CA LEU A 211 -19.73 -4.15 -13.99
C LEU A 211 -19.24 -4.12 -15.43
N THR A 212 -20.14 -4.19 -16.41
CA THR A 212 -19.78 -4.11 -17.83
C THR A 212 -19.33 -2.69 -18.23
N THR A 213 -19.91 -1.66 -17.61
CA THR A 213 -19.64 -0.25 -17.92
C THR A 213 -18.53 0.39 -17.10
N ARG A 214 -18.04 -0.29 -16.07
CA ARG A 214 -17.02 0.20 -15.15
C ARG A 214 -15.63 -0.24 -15.59
#